data_AF-A0A5J4Q3V3-F1
#
_entry.id   AF-A0A5J4Q3V3-F1
#
_cell.length_a   1.000
_cell.length_b   1.000
_cell.length_c   1.000
_cell.angle_alpha   90.00
_cell.angle_beta   90.00
_cell.angle_gamma   90.00
#
_symmetry.space_group_name_H-M   'P 1'
#
loop_
_entity.id
_entity.type
_entity.pdbx_description
1 polymer ?
#
loop_
_entity_poly.entity_id
_entity_poly.type
_entity_poly.pdbx_seq_one_letter_code
_entity_poly.pdbx_strand_id
1 'polypeptide(L)'
;MKLQVICSAALLALGMGSCGQQPVKEPVDYVNPYMGSISHMLVPAYPTVHLPNSMLRVFPVRSDYTGNVLRGLPLIVTNHRSASTINIIPYQGDESGIGNDMTLSYDREKLLPYRYQVYLDEAGVEIDYAPSHRSAVYRFTFENPETPYLILQTRNATFTNHDNSLQGYQWLNGANEKVRTRVFFHIETDVLSEKENAVGPVSIIKFPKGTREVGLRYGISFISEEQAKANLEHEIQGFDVETVALAGRKIWNEALGKIGIQGGTENEKSIFYTSLYRCYERPVNLSEEGRYYSGFDGQVHADEGHPFYTDDWTWDTYRAAHPLRILINREAENDI
;
A
#
# COMPACT_ATOMS: atom_id res chain seq x y z
N MET A 1 -1.66 75.13 -42.50
CA MET A 1 -0.91 75.84 -41.44
C MET A 1 -0.44 74.77 -40.46
N LYS A 2 0.88 74.62 -40.30
CA LYS A 2 1.52 73.58 -39.47
C LYS A 2 1.15 73.74 -37.99
N LEU A 3 0.94 72.63 -37.29
CA LEU A 3 1.48 72.45 -35.94
C LEU A 3 1.60 70.95 -35.61
N GLN A 4 2.85 70.52 -35.40
CA GLN A 4 3.20 69.24 -34.79
C GLN A 4 2.97 69.33 -33.28
N VAL A 5 2.45 68.27 -32.66
CA VAL A 5 2.77 67.89 -31.28
C VAL A 5 3.02 66.38 -31.24
N ILE A 6 4.19 66.03 -30.70
CA ILE A 6 4.74 64.69 -30.48
C ILE A 6 4.53 64.33 -29.00
N CYS A 7 4.56 63.01 -28.69
CA CYS A 7 4.75 62.37 -27.37
C CYS A 7 3.49 62.28 -26.47
N SER A 8 3.18 61.18 -25.77
CA SER A 8 3.97 60.01 -25.35
C SER A 8 3.07 58.79 -25.12
N ALA A 9 3.65 57.61 -25.34
CA ALA A 9 3.09 56.31 -25.00
C ALA A 9 3.08 56.08 -23.48
N ALA A 10 2.00 55.49 -22.98
CA ALA A 10 1.96 54.79 -21.70
C ALA A 10 1.22 53.46 -21.91
N LEU A 11 1.98 52.40 -22.24
CA LEU A 11 1.50 51.03 -22.10
C LEU A 11 1.58 50.67 -20.61
N LEU A 12 0.42 50.59 -19.95
CA LEU A 12 0.30 49.92 -18.66
C LEU A 12 0.43 48.41 -18.89
N ALA A 13 1.60 47.86 -18.62
CA ALA A 13 1.79 46.43 -18.44
C ALA A 13 1.22 46.02 -17.07
N LEU A 14 0.01 45.48 -17.05
CA LEU A 14 -0.54 44.77 -15.91
C LEU A 14 0.17 43.40 -15.81
N GLY A 15 1.29 43.38 -15.09
CA GLY A 15 1.88 42.14 -14.62
C GLY A 15 0.97 41.51 -13.56
N MET A 16 0.14 40.55 -13.97
CA MET A 16 -0.49 39.63 -13.02
C MET A 16 0.60 38.72 -12.48
N GLY A 17 1.19 39.12 -11.35
CA GLY A 17 1.95 38.22 -10.51
C GLY A 17 0.99 37.16 -9.99
N SER A 18 1.05 35.96 -10.57
CA SER A 18 0.48 34.76 -9.96
C SER A 18 1.27 34.50 -8.67
N CYS A 19 0.81 35.09 -7.57
CA CYS A 19 1.26 34.73 -6.25
C CYS A 19 0.69 33.33 -6.00
N GLY A 20 1.45 32.30 -6.34
CA GLY A 20 1.07 30.91 -6.07
C GLY A 20 0.90 30.74 -4.56
N GLN A 21 -0.34 30.79 -4.06
CA GLN A 21 -0.65 30.32 -2.72
C GLN A 21 -0.25 28.85 -2.66
N GLN A 22 0.63 28.51 -1.72
CA GLN A 22 0.87 27.11 -1.44
C GLN A 22 -0.47 26.45 -1.10
N PRO A 23 -0.75 25.26 -1.64
CA PRO A 23 -1.98 24.56 -1.35
C PRO A 23 -2.11 24.39 0.17
N VAL A 24 -3.32 24.63 0.68
CA VAL A 24 -3.61 24.45 2.11
C VAL A 24 -3.44 22.97 2.44
N LYS A 25 -2.51 22.67 3.36
CA LYS A 25 -2.30 21.29 3.84
C LYS A 25 -3.55 20.76 4.53
N GLU A 26 -3.90 19.53 4.20
CA GLU A 26 -4.93 18.74 4.86
C GLU A 26 -4.33 17.85 5.96
N PRO A 27 -5.15 17.28 6.88
CA PRO A 27 -4.67 16.44 7.98
C PRO A 27 -3.66 15.35 7.57
N VAL A 28 -3.90 14.66 6.46
CA VAL A 28 -3.02 13.57 5.99
C VAL A 28 -1.64 14.07 5.56
N ASP A 29 -1.51 15.33 5.12
CA ASP A 29 -0.24 15.90 4.66
C ASP A 29 0.74 16.12 5.84
N TYR A 30 0.26 16.05 7.08
CA TYR A 30 1.07 16.11 8.29
C TYR A 30 1.56 14.74 8.76
N VAL A 31 1.00 13.64 8.25
CA VAL A 31 1.34 12.29 8.71
C VAL A 31 2.73 11.90 8.20
N ASN A 32 3.58 11.47 9.12
CA ASN A 32 4.91 10.94 8.83
C ASN A 32 4.99 9.47 9.29
N PRO A 33 4.77 8.48 8.41
CA PRO A 33 4.81 7.07 8.82
C PRO A 33 6.18 6.59 9.31
N TYR A 34 7.28 7.32 9.08
CA TYR A 34 8.59 6.99 9.66
C TYR A 34 8.70 7.36 11.15
N MET A 35 7.76 8.12 11.70
CA MET A 35 7.78 8.43 13.14
C MET A 35 7.69 7.14 13.96
N GLY A 36 8.73 6.88 14.76
CA GLY A 36 8.86 5.67 15.57
C GLY A 36 9.55 4.49 14.86
N SER A 37 10.03 4.66 13.61
CA SER A 37 10.69 3.57 12.88
C SER A 37 12.12 3.30 13.34
N ILE A 38 12.76 4.19 14.09
CA ILE A 38 14.10 4.03 14.66
C ILE A 38 13.96 3.67 16.14
N SER A 39 14.45 2.50 16.55
CA SER A 39 14.41 2.08 17.96
C SER A 39 15.62 1.23 18.33
N HIS A 40 16.24 1.54 19.47
CA HIS A 40 17.39 0.80 20.01
C HIS A 40 17.01 -0.21 21.10
N MET A 41 15.79 -0.13 21.66
CA MET A 41 15.38 -0.92 22.83
C MET A 41 14.11 -1.75 22.61
N LEU A 42 13.25 -1.34 21.68
CA LEU A 42 11.96 -1.97 21.39
C LEU A 42 11.80 -2.25 19.90
N VAL A 43 10.80 -3.06 19.53
CA VAL A 43 10.43 -3.24 18.13
C VAL A 43 9.93 -1.88 17.59
N PRO A 44 10.49 -1.37 16.49
CA PRO A 44 10.09 -0.09 15.93
C PRO A 44 8.68 -0.13 15.33
N ALA A 45 8.09 1.05 15.15
CA ALA A 45 6.89 1.19 14.33
C ALA A 45 7.24 0.99 12.85
N TYR A 46 6.44 0.22 12.13
CA TYR A 46 6.64 0.02 10.69
C TYR A 46 6.01 1.18 9.91
N PRO A 47 6.65 1.68 8.84
CA PRO A 47 6.06 2.70 7.99
C PRO A 47 5.01 2.05 7.06
N THR A 48 3.89 1.66 7.65
CA THR A 48 2.81 0.95 6.95
C THR A 48 2.12 1.86 5.95
N VAL A 49 1.71 1.30 4.83
CA VAL A 49 0.87 1.91 3.80
C VAL A 49 -0.43 1.13 3.81
N HIS A 50 -1.52 1.78 4.20
CA HIS A 50 -2.82 1.16 4.43
C HIS A 50 -3.94 2.20 4.47
N LEU A 51 -5.18 1.74 4.40
CA LEU A 51 -6.35 2.56 4.76
C LEU A 51 -6.76 2.30 6.23
N PRO A 52 -7.59 3.16 6.84
CA PRO A 52 -8.07 2.95 8.22
C PRO A 52 -8.65 1.56 8.42
N ASN A 53 -8.17 0.84 9.45
CA ASN A 53 -8.58 -0.51 9.84
C ASN A 53 -8.60 -1.54 8.68
N SER A 54 -7.79 -1.31 7.64
CA SER A 54 -7.75 -2.08 6.41
C SER A 54 -7.18 -3.49 6.60
N MET A 55 -7.76 -4.47 5.90
CA MET A 55 -7.21 -5.82 5.75
C MET A 55 -5.84 -5.78 5.07
N LEU A 56 -5.78 -5.07 3.94
CA LEU A 56 -4.55 -4.91 3.19
C LEU A 56 -3.65 -3.86 3.84
N ARG A 57 -2.44 -4.32 4.18
CA ARG A 57 -1.37 -3.52 4.79
C ARG A 57 -0.04 -3.98 4.22
N VAL A 58 0.78 -3.03 3.82
CA VAL A 58 2.14 -3.30 3.34
C VAL A 58 3.13 -2.32 3.97
N PHE A 59 4.40 -2.73 4.03
CA PHE A 59 5.51 -1.82 4.26
C PHE A 59 6.74 -2.36 3.55
N PRO A 60 7.72 -1.52 3.19
CA PRO A 60 8.96 -1.97 2.58
C PRO A 60 9.69 -2.97 3.51
N VAL A 61 9.96 -4.18 3.01
CA VAL A 61 10.54 -5.26 3.82
C VAL A 61 12.06 -5.07 3.91
N ARG A 62 12.53 -4.66 5.09
CA ARG A 62 13.95 -4.44 5.43
C ARG A 62 14.38 -5.36 6.56
N SER A 63 15.69 -5.56 6.73
CA SER A 63 16.24 -6.26 7.90
C SER A 63 15.98 -5.48 9.20
N ASP A 64 16.14 -4.16 9.13
CA ASP A 64 15.95 -3.21 10.20
C ASP A 64 15.74 -1.80 9.62
N TYR A 65 15.57 -0.81 10.49
CA TYR A 65 15.27 0.56 10.11
C TYR A 65 16.44 1.33 9.48
N THR A 66 17.68 0.84 9.62
CA THR A 66 18.87 1.36 8.95
C THR A 66 19.20 0.61 7.66
N GLY A 67 18.45 -0.46 7.35
CA GLY A 67 18.61 -1.24 6.14
C GLY A 67 18.48 -0.37 4.88
N ASN A 68 19.48 -0.44 4.02
CA ASN A 68 19.54 0.23 2.73
C ASN A 68 19.13 -0.69 1.56
N VAL A 69 18.66 -1.90 1.87
CA VAL A 69 18.16 -2.86 0.88
C VAL A 69 16.78 -3.36 1.24
N LEU A 70 15.95 -3.56 0.21
CA LEU A 70 14.65 -4.20 0.26
C LEU A 70 14.78 -5.67 -0.14
N ARG A 71 13.93 -6.52 0.44
CA ARG A 71 13.76 -7.93 0.03
C ARG A 71 12.51 -8.15 -0.82
N GLY A 72 12.17 -7.14 -1.61
CA GLY A 72 10.98 -7.08 -2.46
C GLY A 72 9.81 -6.29 -1.88
N LEU A 73 8.74 -6.23 -2.67
CA LEU A 73 7.53 -5.45 -2.43
C LEU A 73 6.40 -6.42 -2.03
N PRO A 74 5.93 -6.41 -0.78
CA PRO A 74 4.99 -7.43 -0.32
C PRO A 74 3.59 -7.24 -0.92
N LEU A 75 2.87 -8.35 -1.17
CA LEU A 75 1.44 -8.30 -1.46
C LEU A 75 0.63 -7.97 -0.21
N ILE A 76 0.98 -8.56 0.93
CA ILE A 76 0.36 -8.29 2.23
C ILE A 76 1.35 -8.64 3.34
N VAL A 77 1.31 -7.86 4.43
CA VAL A 77 1.91 -8.23 5.71
C VAL A 77 0.84 -8.84 6.62
N THR A 78 1.04 -10.10 7.02
CA THR A 78 0.05 -10.86 7.81
C THR A 78 0.41 -10.97 9.29
N ASN A 79 1.55 -10.40 9.71
CA ASN A 79 1.98 -10.36 11.11
C ASN A 79 2.70 -9.05 11.38
N HIS A 80 2.42 -8.44 12.54
CA HIS A 80 3.05 -7.23 13.04
C HIS A 80 4.59 -7.25 13.16
N ARG A 81 5.27 -8.41 13.01
CA ARG A 81 6.73 -8.49 13.22
C ARG A 81 7.61 -8.80 12.01
N SER A 82 7.18 -9.55 10.99
CA SER A 82 8.13 -9.89 9.90
C SER A 82 7.58 -10.61 8.66
N ALA A 83 6.34 -11.11 8.67
CA ALA A 83 5.91 -12.06 7.65
C ALA A 83 5.07 -11.36 6.58
N SER A 84 5.69 -11.03 5.45
CA SER A 84 4.98 -10.93 4.18
C SER A 84 4.77 -12.34 3.61
N THR A 85 3.73 -12.49 2.79
CA THR A 85 3.41 -13.78 2.18
C THR A 85 4.20 -13.96 0.90
N ILE A 86 3.95 -13.08 -0.06
CA ILE A 86 4.58 -13.03 -1.38
C ILE A 86 5.22 -11.66 -1.53
N ASN A 87 6.46 -11.62 -2.00
CA ASN A 87 7.16 -10.40 -2.36
C ASN A 87 7.36 -10.34 -3.87
N ILE A 88 7.01 -9.21 -4.48
CA ILE A 88 7.32 -8.89 -5.87
C ILE A 88 8.74 -8.32 -5.94
N ILE A 89 9.57 -8.89 -6.78
CA ILE A 89 10.93 -8.43 -7.09
C ILE A 89 10.97 -8.11 -8.58
N PRO A 90 11.02 -6.83 -8.97
CA PRO A 90 11.24 -6.46 -10.36
C PRO A 90 12.68 -6.77 -10.77
N TYR A 91 12.86 -7.20 -12.02
CA TYR A 91 14.16 -7.51 -12.58
C TYR A 91 14.18 -7.20 -14.09
N GLN A 92 15.33 -6.81 -14.62
CA GLN A 92 15.55 -6.68 -16.06
C GLN A 92 16.85 -7.36 -16.47
N GLY A 93 16.82 -8.12 -17.56
CA GLY A 93 18.02 -8.75 -18.11
C GLY A 93 17.80 -10.18 -18.60
N ASP A 94 18.78 -11.04 -18.35
CA ASP A 94 18.74 -12.46 -18.71
C ASP A 94 18.03 -13.27 -17.60
N GLU A 95 17.10 -14.16 -17.98
CA GLU A 95 16.40 -15.08 -17.07
C GLU A 95 17.38 -15.90 -16.22
N SER A 96 18.60 -16.19 -16.74
CA SER A 96 19.65 -16.91 -16.01
C SER A 96 20.19 -16.17 -14.78
N GLY A 97 20.00 -14.85 -14.70
CA GLY A 97 20.41 -14.02 -13.56
C GLY A 97 19.40 -13.98 -12.41
N ILE A 98 18.23 -14.60 -12.56
CA ILE A 98 17.18 -14.62 -11.53
C ILE A 98 17.57 -15.61 -10.42
N GLY A 99 17.81 -15.08 -9.23
CA GLY A 99 18.19 -15.84 -8.03
C GLY A 99 17.06 -15.93 -6.99
N ASN A 100 17.23 -16.80 -6.00
CA ASN A 100 16.25 -17.04 -4.93
C ASN A 100 16.34 -16.05 -3.74
N ASP A 101 17.39 -15.25 -3.65
CA ASP A 101 17.62 -14.29 -2.55
C ASP A 101 18.16 -12.97 -3.11
N MET A 102 17.29 -12.28 -3.86
CA MET A 102 17.62 -10.99 -4.47
C MET A 102 17.33 -9.86 -3.48
N THR A 103 18.27 -8.93 -3.39
CA THR A 103 18.15 -7.70 -2.61
C THR A 103 18.19 -6.50 -3.54
N LEU A 104 17.42 -5.46 -3.21
CA LEU A 104 17.28 -4.25 -4.02
C LEU A 104 17.65 -3.04 -3.17
N SER A 105 18.75 -2.37 -3.47
CA SER A 105 19.03 -1.03 -2.95
C SER A 105 17.94 -0.08 -3.44
N TYR A 106 17.60 0.90 -2.61
CA TYR A 106 16.52 1.83 -2.89
C TYR A 106 16.94 3.28 -2.71
N ASP A 107 16.40 4.14 -3.57
CA ASP A 107 16.55 5.59 -3.52
C ASP A 107 15.21 6.27 -3.82
N ARG A 108 15.13 7.59 -3.66
CA ARG A 108 13.96 8.43 -3.96
C ARG A 108 12.67 7.95 -3.28
N GLU A 109 12.81 7.35 -2.11
CA GLU A 109 11.67 6.78 -1.39
C GLU A 109 10.75 7.89 -0.87
N LYS A 110 9.45 7.75 -1.16
CA LYS A 110 8.40 8.58 -0.61
C LYS A 110 7.28 7.67 -0.13
N LEU A 111 7.04 7.73 1.18
CA LEU A 111 6.08 6.88 1.85
C LEU A 111 5.04 7.72 2.57
N LEU A 112 3.80 7.57 2.12
CA LEU A 112 2.60 8.21 2.67
C LEU A 112 1.64 7.12 3.17
N PRO A 113 0.66 7.45 4.03
CA PRO A 113 -0.33 6.48 4.50
C PRO A 113 -1.03 5.69 3.38
N TYR A 114 -1.27 6.32 2.23
CA TYR A 114 -2.05 5.78 1.10
C TYR A 114 -1.25 5.61 -0.19
N ARG A 115 0.06 5.86 -0.19
CA ARG A 115 0.89 5.74 -1.40
C ARG A 115 2.35 5.45 -1.04
N TYR A 116 2.98 4.61 -1.84
CA TYR A 116 4.40 4.32 -1.72
C TYR A 116 5.08 4.46 -3.07
N GLN A 117 6.16 5.23 -3.11
CA GLN A 117 6.97 5.43 -4.29
C GLN A 117 8.44 5.17 -3.95
N VAL A 118 9.14 4.46 -4.83
CA VAL A 118 10.56 4.14 -4.62
C VAL A 118 11.25 3.87 -5.94
N TYR A 119 12.53 4.17 -6.03
CA TYR A 119 13.38 3.73 -7.12
C TYR A 119 14.29 2.59 -6.65
N LEU A 120 14.41 1.52 -7.44
CA LEU A 120 15.22 0.35 -7.12
C LEU A 120 16.41 0.27 -8.07
N ASP A 121 17.62 0.45 -7.53
CA ASP A 121 18.83 0.74 -8.31
C ASP A 121 19.27 -0.43 -9.19
N GLU A 122 19.34 -1.64 -8.63
CA GLU A 122 19.82 -2.84 -9.35
C GLU A 122 18.86 -3.24 -10.47
N ALA A 123 17.57 -2.95 -10.33
CA ALA A 123 16.54 -3.26 -11.32
C ALA A 123 16.31 -2.11 -12.31
N GLY A 124 16.80 -0.90 -12.03
CA GLY A 124 16.58 0.29 -12.86
C GLY A 124 15.10 0.59 -13.04
N VAL A 125 14.33 0.60 -11.95
CA VAL A 125 12.87 0.66 -11.99
C VAL A 125 12.30 1.62 -10.95
N GLU A 126 11.39 2.48 -11.40
CA GLU A 126 10.55 3.31 -10.52
C GLU A 126 9.26 2.56 -10.18
N ILE A 127 8.89 2.58 -8.91
CA ILE A 127 7.71 1.91 -8.36
C ILE A 127 6.76 2.96 -7.84
N ASP A 128 5.49 2.82 -8.19
CA ASP A 128 4.39 3.56 -7.57
C ASP A 128 3.30 2.58 -7.11
N TYR A 129 2.82 2.75 -5.89
CA TYR A 129 1.89 1.84 -5.24
C TYR A 129 0.81 2.60 -4.48
N ALA A 130 -0.43 2.12 -4.58
CA ALA A 130 -1.55 2.60 -3.78
C ALA A 130 -2.47 1.45 -3.36
N PRO A 131 -2.86 1.36 -2.07
CA PRO A 131 -3.81 0.38 -1.58
C PRO A 131 -5.24 0.89 -1.55
N SER A 132 -6.16 -0.07 -1.67
CA SER A 132 -7.53 -0.05 -1.17
C SER A 132 -7.64 -1.02 0.03
N HIS A 133 -8.85 -1.30 0.52
CA HIS A 133 -9.08 -2.10 1.72
C HIS A 133 -8.67 -3.58 1.60
N ARG A 134 -8.88 -4.21 0.43
CA ARG A 134 -8.51 -5.62 0.17
C ARG A 134 -7.79 -5.81 -1.17
N SER A 135 -7.40 -4.73 -1.82
CA SER A 135 -6.74 -4.75 -3.13
C SER A 135 -5.75 -3.60 -3.26
N ALA A 136 -4.81 -3.70 -4.19
CA ALA A 136 -3.92 -2.59 -4.50
C ALA A 136 -3.46 -2.61 -5.95
N VAL A 137 -2.83 -1.51 -6.34
CA VAL A 137 -2.23 -1.32 -7.66
C VAL A 137 -0.79 -0.88 -7.53
N TYR A 138 0.07 -1.47 -8.35
CA TYR A 138 1.45 -1.12 -8.61
C TYR A 138 1.61 -0.62 -10.04
N ARG A 139 2.50 0.35 -10.23
CA ARG A 139 3.10 0.72 -11.52
C ARG A 139 4.60 0.50 -11.41
N PHE A 140 5.15 -0.25 -12.37
CA PHE A 140 6.57 -0.47 -12.56
C PHE A 140 7.00 0.28 -13.82
N THR A 141 7.92 1.24 -13.70
CA THR A 141 8.47 1.99 -14.83
C THR A 141 9.95 1.67 -14.96
N PHE A 142 10.27 0.84 -15.94
CA PHE A 142 11.60 0.35 -16.24
C PHE A 142 12.39 1.33 -17.13
N GLU A 143 13.64 1.60 -16.75
CA GLU A 143 14.52 2.52 -17.47
C GLU A 143 15.25 1.84 -18.63
N ASN A 144 15.58 0.55 -18.50
CA ASN A 144 16.37 -0.17 -19.51
C ASN A 144 15.46 -0.87 -20.54
N PRO A 145 15.88 -0.98 -21.81
CA PRO A 145 15.10 -1.64 -22.86
C PRO A 145 15.26 -3.18 -22.87
N GLU A 146 15.73 -3.76 -21.77
CA GLU A 146 15.89 -5.21 -21.63
C GLU A 146 14.56 -5.91 -21.31
N THR A 147 14.57 -7.24 -21.26
CA THR A 147 13.39 -8.03 -20.91
C THR A 147 13.05 -7.81 -19.45
N PRO A 148 11.85 -7.29 -19.12
CA PRO A 148 11.42 -7.13 -17.74
C PRO A 148 10.74 -8.39 -17.21
N TYR A 149 10.93 -8.60 -15.91
CA TYR A 149 10.34 -9.69 -15.14
C TYR A 149 9.78 -9.15 -13.83
N LEU A 150 8.65 -9.71 -13.41
CA LEU A 150 8.18 -9.61 -12.03
C LEU A 150 8.30 -10.99 -11.39
N ILE A 151 9.19 -11.10 -10.40
CA ILE A 151 9.45 -12.34 -9.67
C ILE A 151 8.60 -12.31 -8.41
N LEU A 152 7.73 -13.30 -8.25
CA LEU A 152 6.91 -13.52 -7.08
C LEU A 152 7.63 -14.50 -6.16
N GLN A 153 8.41 -13.96 -5.24
CA GLN A 153 9.10 -14.75 -4.24
C GLN A 153 8.12 -15.15 -3.13
N THR A 154 8.04 -16.44 -2.88
CA THR A 154 7.17 -17.04 -1.87
C THR A 154 7.93 -18.03 -0.99
N ARG A 155 7.36 -18.38 0.16
CA ARG A 155 7.86 -19.52 0.96
C ARG A 155 7.23 -20.84 0.54
N ASN A 156 5.95 -20.83 0.17
CA ASN A 156 5.13 -22.02 -0.06
C ASN A 156 3.75 -21.71 -0.69
N ALA A 157 3.65 -20.69 -1.54
CA ALA A 157 2.42 -20.40 -2.26
C ALA A 157 2.17 -21.45 -3.36
N THR A 158 0.89 -21.71 -3.61
CA THR A 158 0.40 -22.41 -4.79
C THR A 158 -0.05 -21.35 -5.79
N PHE A 159 0.27 -21.57 -7.07
CA PHE A 159 -0.10 -20.67 -8.17
C PHE A 159 -0.93 -21.42 -9.21
N THR A 160 -1.93 -20.73 -9.74
CA THR A 160 -2.78 -21.17 -10.86
C THR A 160 -2.74 -20.07 -11.91
N ASN A 161 -2.17 -20.39 -13.08
CA ASN A 161 -2.05 -19.45 -14.19
C ASN A 161 -3.34 -19.46 -15.03
N HIS A 162 -3.76 -18.27 -15.46
CA HIS A 162 -4.79 -18.06 -16.48
C HIS A 162 -4.27 -17.04 -17.49
N ASP A 163 -4.90 -16.92 -18.67
CA ASP A 163 -4.38 -16.17 -19.81
C ASP A 163 -3.81 -14.77 -19.47
N ASN A 164 -4.49 -13.99 -18.61
CA ASN A 164 -4.07 -12.64 -18.20
C ASN A 164 -4.04 -12.44 -16.66
N SER A 165 -4.12 -13.51 -15.89
CA SER A 165 -4.20 -13.40 -14.43
C SER A 165 -3.54 -14.57 -13.74
N LEU A 166 -2.91 -14.27 -12.61
CA LEU A 166 -2.31 -15.25 -11.74
C LEU A 166 -3.10 -15.32 -10.43
N GLN A 167 -3.61 -16.51 -10.13
CA GLN A 167 -4.34 -16.78 -8.89
C GLN A 167 -3.56 -17.72 -8.00
N GLY A 168 -3.95 -17.79 -6.74
CA GLY A 168 -3.41 -18.79 -5.86
C GLY A 168 -3.63 -18.49 -4.40
N TYR A 169 -2.90 -19.23 -3.57
CA TYR A 169 -2.95 -19.04 -2.12
C TYR A 169 -1.63 -19.39 -1.45
N GLN A 170 -1.42 -18.83 -0.28
CA GLN A 170 -0.33 -19.19 0.61
C GLN A 170 -0.85 -19.53 2.00
N TRP A 171 -0.32 -20.60 2.57
CA TRP A 171 -0.54 -20.93 3.97
C TRP A 171 0.17 -19.94 4.89
N LEU A 172 -0.56 -19.38 5.84
CA LEU A 172 0.01 -18.57 6.90
C LEU A 172 0.46 -19.46 8.05
N ASN A 173 1.68 -19.22 8.53
CA ASN A 173 2.17 -19.84 9.75
C ASN A 173 1.46 -19.16 10.94
N GLY A 174 0.44 -19.81 11.48
CA GLY A 174 -0.29 -19.34 12.66
C GLY A 174 0.31 -19.81 13.98
N ALA A 175 0.00 -19.10 15.07
CA ALA A 175 0.34 -19.54 16.44
C ALA A 175 -0.49 -20.77 16.88
N ASN A 176 -1.61 -21.04 16.21
CA ASN A 176 -2.48 -22.17 16.49
C ASN A 176 -2.28 -23.26 15.43
N GLU A 177 -1.54 -24.31 15.78
CA GLU A 177 -1.27 -25.44 14.88
C GLU A 177 -2.55 -26.18 14.42
N LYS A 178 -3.68 -25.98 15.12
CA LYS A 178 -4.96 -26.63 14.83
C LYS A 178 -5.78 -25.94 13.73
N VAL A 179 -5.61 -24.63 13.53
CA VAL A 179 -6.35 -23.87 12.51
C VAL A 179 -5.36 -23.25 11.54
N ARG A 180 -5.28 -23.81 10.35
CA ARG A 180 -4.41 -23.30 9.29
C ARG A 180 -5.17 -22.25 8.48
N THR A 181 -4.63 -21.03 8.44
CA THR A 181 -5.20 -19.92 7.67
C THR A 181 -4.50 -19.81 6.32
N ARG A 182 -5.25 -19.48 5.27
CA ARG A 182 -4.70 -19.16 3.95
C ARG A 182 -4.96 -17.70 3.63
N VAL A 183 -4.04 -17.08 2.93
CA VAL A 183 -4.35 -15.89 2.13
C VAL A 183 -4.46 -16.33 0.68
N PHE A 184 -5.55 -15.94 0.04
CA PHE A 184 -5.77 -16.07 -1.38
C PHE A 184 -5.42 -14.77 -2.07
N PHE A 185 -4.95 -14.85 -3.31
CA PHE A 185 -4.62 -13.69 -4.12
C PHE A 185 -5.08 -13.90 -5.56
N HIS A 186 -5.42 -12.78 -6.20
CA HIS A 186 -5.70 -12.71 -7.63
C HIS A 186 -4.95 -11.50 -8.19
N ILE A 187 -4.07 -11.73 -9.16
CA ILE A 187 -3.16 -10.73 -9.74
C ILE A 187 -3.49 -10.58 -11.22
N GLU A 188 -3.54 -9.35 -11.68
CA GLU A 188 -3.71 -9.00 -13.10
C GLU A 188 -2.66 -7.98 -13.51
N THR A 189 -2.30 -8.01 -14.80
CA THR A 189 -1.35 -7.06 -15.40
C THR A 189 -1.95 -6.41 -16.64
N ASP A 190 -1.55 -5.17 -16.94
CA ASP A 190 -2.02 -4.45 -18.14
C ASP A 190 -1.22 -4.81 -19.41
N VAL A 191 -0.11 -5.53 -19.25
CA VAL A 191 0.71 -6.08 -20.32
C VAL A 191 0.60 -7.60 -20.31
N LEU A 192 0.26 -8.19 -21.47
CA LEU A 192 0.22 -9.65 -21.63
C LEU A 192 1.58 -10.28 -21.33
N SER A 193 1.58 -11.30 -20.46
CA SER A 193 2.79 -12.05 -20.15
C SER A 193 3.16 -12.99 -21.32
N GLU A 194 4.45 -13.15 -21.60
CA GLU A 194 4.94 -14.12 -22.58
C GLU A 194 5.07 -15.53 -21.99
N LYS A 195 5.24 -15.60 -20.66
CA LYS A 195 5.58 -16.83 -19.94
C LYS A 195 5.33 -16.65 -18.44
N GLU A 196 4.69 -17.64 -17.85
CA GLU A 196 4.53 -17.76 -16.40
C GLU A 196 5.03 -19.13 -15.94
N ASN A 197 6.11 -19.12 -15.15
CA ASN A 197 6.78 -20.34 -14.73
C ASN A 197 7.03 -20.33 -13.21
N ALA A 198 6.74 -21.45 -12.56
CA ALA A 198 7.22 -21.72 -11.21
C ALA A 198 8.63 -22.32 -11.26
N VAL A 199 9.59 -21.70 -10.57
CA VAL A 199 10.96 -22.19 -10.40
C VAL A 199 11.24 -22.31 -8.89
N GLY A 200 10.99 -23.49 -8.31
CA GLY A 200 11.16 -23.67 -6.87
C GLY A 200 10.25 -22.74 -6.05
N PRO A 201 10.78 -21.94 -5.09
CA PRO A 201 9.99 -21.02 -4.26
C PRO A 201 9.65 -19.68 -4.96
N VAL A 202 9.83 -19.57 -6.28
CA VAL A 202 9.48 -18.35 -7.03
C VAL A 202 8.52 -18.67 -8.18
N SER A 203 7.62 -17.73 -8.49
CA SER A 203 6.91 -17.69 -9.76
C SER A 203 7.39 -16.47 -10.55
N ILE A 204 7.56 -16.59 -11.87
CA ILE A 204 8.10 -15.53 -12.72
C ILE A 204 7.06 -15.14 -13.75
N ILE A 205 6.75 -13.85 -13.83
CA ILE A 205 5.97 -13.25 -14.92
C ILE A 205 6.95 -12.55 -15.85
N LYS A 206 7.07 -13.06 -17.09
CA LYS A 206 7.94 -12.49 -18.13
C LYS A 206 7.13 -11.59 -19.06
N PHE A 207 7.64 -10.40 -19.35
CA PHE A 207 7.05 -9.47 -20.30
C PHE A 207 7.88 -9.36 -21.60
N PRO A 208 7.30 -8.85 -22.70
CA PRO A 208 8.02 -8.62 -23.93
C PRO A 208 9.24 -7.71 -23.75
N LYS A 209 10.33 -7.99 -24.47
CA LYS A 209 11.54 -7.14 -24.44
C LYS A 209 11.19 -5.71 -24.86
N GLY A 210 11.72 -4.73 -24.12
CA GLY A 210 11.48 -3.31 -24.36
C GLY A 210 10.19 -2.78 -23.76
N THR A 211 9.43 -3.60 -23.03
CA THR A 211 8.31 -3.13 -22.20
C THR A 211 8.84 -2.14 -21.15
N ARG A 212 8.36 -0.89 -21.19
CA ARG A 212 8.82 0.16 -20.26
C ARG A 212 7.94 0.32 -19.04
N GLU A 213 6.66 0.04 -19.17
CA GLU A 213 5.70 0.22 -18.08
C GLU A 213 4.87 -1.04 -17.92
N VAL A 214 4.70 -1.49 -16.68
CA VAL A 214 3.80 -2.56 -16.31
C VAL A 214 2.93 -2.08 -15.15
N GLY A 215 1.63 -2.03 -15.38
CA GLY A 215 0.63 -1.94 -14.32
C GLY A 215 0.31 -3.33 -13.81
N LEU A 216 0.31 -3.49 -12.49
CA LEU A 216 -0.13 -4.70 -11.81
C LEU A 216 -1.17 -4.32 -10.78
N ARG A 217 -2.33 -4.98 -10.78
CA ARG A 217 -3.32 -4.84 -9.72
C ARG A 217 -3.60 -6.21 -9.12
N TYR A 218 -3.92 -6.24 -7.84
CA TYR A 218 -4.21 -7.49 -7.15
C TYR A 218 -5.22 -7.32 -6.03
N GLY A 219 -6.01 -8.37 -5.81
CA GLY A 219 -6.87 -8.52 -4.67
C GLY A 219 -6.37 -9.63 -3.76
N ILE A 220 -6.72 -9.53 -2.48
CA ILE A 220 -6.48 -10.55 -1.47
C ILE A 220 -7.80 -10.98 -0.81
N SER A 221 -7.81 -12.17 -0.25
CA SER A 221 -8.92 -12.68 0.56
C SER A 221 -8.45 -13.70 1.57
N PHE A 222 -9.19 -13.85 2.67
CA PHE A 222 -9.02 -15.00 3.58
C PHE A 222 -10.05 -16.11 3.31
N ILE A 223 -10.99 -15.89 2.38
CA ILE A 223 -12.10 -16.79 2.04
C ILE A 223 -11.75 -17.70 0.86
N SER A 224 -11.49 -17.13 -0.34
CA SER A 224 -11.19 -17.90 -1.56
C SER A 224 -10.51 -17.07 -2.66
N GLU A 225 -10.06 -17.73 -3.73
CA GLU A 225 -9.51 -17.06 -4.93
C GLU A 225 -10.58 -16.21 -5.63
N GLU A 226 -11.82 -16.71 -5.70
CA GLU A 226 -12.96 -15.98 -6.27
C GLU A 226 -13.30 -14.73 -5.46
N GLN A 227 -13.23 -14.80 -4.13
CA GLN A 227 -13.44 -13.63 -3.29
C GLN A 227 -12.28 -12.62 -3.43
N ALA A 228 -11.03 -13.08 -3.57
CA ALA A 228 -9.90 -12.19 -3.82
C ALA A 228 -10.08 -11.43 -5.15
N LYS A 229 -10.55 -12.12 -6.19
CA LYS A 229 -10.91 -11.51 -7.47
C LYS A 229 -12.07 -10.52 -7.34
N ALA A 230 -13.15 -10.89 -6.66
CA ALA A 230 -14.30 -10.00 -6.45
C ALA A 230 -13.91 -8.72 -5.69
N ASN A 231 -13.07 -8.86 -4.65
CA ASN A 231 -12.53 -7.73 -3.90
C ASN A 231 -11.73 -6.77 -4.80
N LEU A 232 -10.87 -7.31 -5.68
CA LEU A 232 -10.16 -6.50 -6.67
C LEU A 232 -11.12 -5.78 -7.61
N GLU A 233 -12.02 -6.54 -8.23
CA GLU A 233 -12.95 -6.02 -9.24
C GLU A 233 -13.92 -5.01 -8.66
N HIS A 234 -14.23 -5.03 -7.37
CA HIS A 234 -15.06 -4.00 -6.73
C HIS A 234 -14.29 -2.74 -6.35
N GLU A 235 -13.05 -2.88 -5.91
CA GLU A 235 -12.29 -1.77 -5.35
C GLU A 235 -11.44 -1.03 -6.40
N ILE A 236 -10.88 -1.74 -7.39
CA ILE A 236 -9.91 -1.17 -8.34
C ILE A 236 -10.25 -1.62 -9.78
N GLN A 237 -10.89 -0.73 -10.54
CA GLN A 237 -11.35 -0.99 -11.91
C GLN A 237 -10.25 -0.90 -12.99
N GLY A 238 -9.11 -0.27 -12.71
CA GLY A 238 -8.03 -0.09 -13.69
C GLY A 238 -6.64 -0.10 -13.06
N PHE A 239 -5.65 0.38 -13.81
CA PHE A 239 -4.23 0.34 -13.43
C PHE A 239 -3.63 1.72 -13.13
N ASP A 240 -4.48 2.72 -12.88
CA ASP A 240 -4.05 4.08 -12.53
C ASP A 240 -3.85 4.21 -11.01
N VAL A 241 -2.58 4.25 -10.61
CA VAL A 241 -2.15 4.40 -9.22
C VAL A 241 -2.61 5.73 -8.64
N GLU A 242 -2.63 6.80 -9.43
CA GLU A 242 -3.01 8.14 -8.95
C GLU A 242 -4.48 8.15 -8.51
N THR A 243 -5.38 7.57 -9.31
CA THR A 243 -6.80 7.45 -8.96
C THR A 243 -7.00 6.73 -7.63
N VAL A 244 -6.32 5.60 -7.41
CA VAL A 244 -6.42 4.83 -6.15
C VAL A 244 -5.81 5.61 -4.98
N ALA A 245 -4.65 6.25 -5.18
CA ALA A 245 -3.98 7.06 -4.17
C ALA A 245 -4.84 8.25 -3.73
N LEU A 246 -5.50 8.94 -4.66
CA LEU A 246 -6.38 10.08 -4.34
C LEU A 246 -7.63 9.63 -3.57
N ALA A 247 -8.19 8.45 -3.90
CA ALA A 247 -9.28 7.86 -3.11
C ALA A 247 -8.81 7.56 -1.68
N GLY A 248 -7.65 6.93 -1.51
CA GLY A 248 -7.06 6.66 -0.19
C GLY A 248 -6.75 7.93 0.59
N ARG A 249 -6.24 8.97 -0.09
CA ARG A 249 -5.99 10.30 0.50
C ARG A 249 -7.26 10.91 1.08
N LYS A 250 -8.36 10.84 0.33
CA LYS A 250 -9.68 11.32 0.77
C LYS A 250 -10.14 10.57 2.02
N ILE A 251 -10.06 9.24 2.03
CA ILE A 251 -10.44 8.40 3.18
C ILE A 251 -9.63 8.78 4.42
N TRP A 252 -8.32 9.00 4.29
CA TRP A 252 -7.49 9.43 5.41
C TRP A 252 -7.84 10.84 5.91
N ASN A 253 -8.12 11.78 5.01
CA ASN A 253 -8.55 13.12 5.43
C ASN A 253 -9.91 13.09 6.14
N GLU A 254 -10.84 12.23 5.71
CA GLU A 254 -12.10 12.02 6.41
C GLU A 254 -11.88 11.42 7.81
N ALA A 255 -11.00 10.44 7.95
CA ALA A 255 -10.69 9.81 9.25
C ALA A 255 -9.95 10.77 10.20
N LEU A 256 -8.87 11.41 9.74
CA LEU A 256 -8.04 12.30 10.55
C LEU A 256 -8.72 13.65 10.81
N GLY A 257 -9.56 14.10 9.87
CA GLY A 257 -10.33 15.35 9.96
C GLY A 257 -11.42 15.33 11.04
N LYS A 258 -11.71 14.18 11.64
CA LYS A 258 -12.59 14.05 12.82
C LYS A 258 -12.10 14.87 14.01
N ILE A 259 -10.80 15.17 14.07
CA ILE A 259 -10.23 16.10 15.04
C ILE A 259 -9.50 17.23 14.30
N GLY A 260 -10.09 18.43 14.33
CA GLY A 260 -9.45 19.65 13.86
C GLY A 260 -8.62 20.29 14.97
N ILE A 261 -7.34 20.55 14.71
CA ILE A 261 -6.45 21.28 15.63
C ILE A 261 -6.18 22.70 15.10
N GLN A 262 -6.06 23.66 16.01
CA GLN A 262 -5.73 25.06 15.71
C GLN A 262 -4.47 25.47 16.47
N GLY A 263 -3.64 26.33 15.86
CA GLY A 263 -2.34 26.71 16.42
C GLY A 263 -1.30 25.61 16.30
N GLY A 264 -0.21 25.73 17.07
CA GLY A 264 0.93 24.83 17.04
C GLY A 264 1.85 25.01 15.82
N THR A 265 3.07 24.53 15.96
CA THR A 265 4.08 24.41 14.91
C THR A 265 3.74 23.27 13.95
N GLU A 266 4.32 23.28 12.75
CA GLU A 266 4.18 22.18 11.78
C GLU A 266 4.59 20.83 12.39
N ASN A 267 5.64 20.81 13.21
CA ASN A 267 6.11 19.61 13.89
C ASN A 267 5.08 19.07 14.90
N GLU A 268 4.44 19.95 15.68
CA GLU A 268 3.40 19.53 16.65
C GLU A 268 2.18 18.95 15.93
N LYS A 269 1.76 19.54 14.81
CA LYS A 269 0.69 18.98 13.96
C LYS A 269 1.07 17.63 13.38
N SER A 270 2.31 17.48 12.91
CA SER A 270 2.83 16.20 12.43
C SER A 270 2.85 15.12 13.51
N ILE A 271 3.29 15.46 14.73
CA ILE A 271 3.25 14.53 15.87
C ILE A 271 1.81 14.12 16.16
N PHE A 272 0.89 15.09 16.21
CA PHE A 272 -0.53 14.84 16.49
C PHE A 272 -1.17 13.93 15.44
N TYR A 273 -1.16 14.33 14.17
CA TYR A 273 -1.81 13.59 13.10
C TYR A 273 -1.15 12.24 12.82
N THR A 274 0.17 12.11 13.02
CA THR A 274 0.82 10.81 12.94
C THR A 274 0.40 9.90 14.10
N SER A 275 0.26 10.44 15.31
CA SER A 275 -0.22 9.66 16.46
C SER A 275 -1.67 9.20 16.27
N LEU A 276 -2.53 10.08 15.73
CA LEU A 276 -3.92 9.74 15.40
C LEU A 276 -4.00 8.69 14.28
N TYR A 277 -3.18 8.83 13.24
CA TYR A 277 -3.03 7.84 12.17
C TYR A 277 -2.74 6.44 12.71
N ARG A 278 -1.84 6.33 13.71
CA ARG A 278 -1.49 5.04 14.33
C ARG A 278 -2.66 4.38 15.07
N CYS A 279 -3.65 5.15 15.54
CA CYS A 279 -4.86 4.60 16.15
C CYS A 279 -5.79 3.90 15.15
N TYR A 280 -5.52 4.00 13.84
CA TYR A 280 -6.28 3.34 12.77
C TYR A 280 -5.56 2.13 12.17
N GLU A 281 -4.36 1.78 12.64
CA GLU A 281 -3.63 0.60 12.15
C GLU A 281 -4.26 -0.72 12.63
N ARG A 282 -4.86 -0.68 13.82
CA ARG A 282 -5.51 -1.81 14.50
C ARG A 282 -6.77 -1.34 15.25
N PRO A 283 -7.80 -2.19 15.37
CA PRO A 283 -7.90 -3.54 14.82
C PRO A 283 -8.11 -3.55 13.31
N VAL A 284 -8.08 -4.75 12.72
CA VAL A 284 -8.19 -4.97 11.27
C VAL A 284 -9.57 -5.54 10.95
N ASN A 285 -10.26 -4.93 10.01
CA ASN A 285 -11.51 -5.44 9.45
C ASN A 285 -11.22 -6.60 8.50
N LEU A 286 -11.76 -7.79 8.78
CA LEU A 286 -11.65 -8.96 7.92
C LEU A 286 -12.94 -9.28 7.15
N SER A 287 -13.98 -8.46 7.26
CA SER A 287 -15.19 -8.64 6.46
C SER A 287 -14.95 -8.38 4.98
N GLU A 288 -15.49 -9.27 4.17
CA GLU A 288 -15.47 -9.35 2.72
C GLU A 288 -16.91 -9.65 2.29
N GLU A 289 -17.62 -8.62 1.79
CA GLU A 289 -18.99 -8.74 1.25
C GLU A 289 -20.00 -9.41 2.20
N GLY A 290 -20.04 -8.98 3.46
CA GLY A 290 -20.99 -9.49 4.44
C GLY A 290 -20.60 -10.83 5.06
N ARG A 291 -19.36 -11.30 4.84
CA ARG A 291 -18.82 -12.54 5.37
C ARG A 291 -17.38 -12.35 5.81
N TYR A 292 -16.87 -13.26 6.63
CA TYR A 292 -15.46 -13.25 7.02
C TYR A 292 -14.96 -14.67 7.28
N TYR A 293 -13.67 -14.90 7.06
CA TYR A 293 -13.00 -16.11 7.54
C TYR A 293 -12.55 -15.92 8.99
N SER A 294 -12.96 -16.81 9.88
CA SER A 294 -12.57 -16.81 11.29
C SER A 294 -11.34 -17.69 11.51
N GLY A 295 -10.22 -17.07 11.88
CA GLY A 295 -9.02 -17.78 12.32
C GLY A 295 -9.19 -18.55 13.64
N PHE A 296 -10.31 -18.37 14.35
CA PHE A 296 -10.59 -19.05 15.62
C PHE A 296 -11.11 -20.47 15.44
N ASP A 297 -11.98 -20.69 14.45
CA ASP A 297 -12.59 -22.00 14.17
C ASP A 297 -12.32 -22.54 12.75
N GLY A 298 -11.68 -21.73 11.89
CA GLY A 298 -11.30 -22.11 10.54
C GLY A 298 -12.48 -22.11 9.55
N GLN A 299 -13.57 -21.42 9.86
CA GLN A 299 -14.78 -21.39 9.05
C GLN A 299 -15.09 -19.99 8.52
N VAL A 300 -15.90 -19.95 7.46
CA VAL A 300 -16.46 -18.71 6.91
C VAL A 300 -17.81 -18.45 7.58
N HIS A 301 -17.97 -17.25 8.12
CA HIS A 301 -19.19 -16.81 8.81
C HIS A 301 -19.82 -15.65 8.05
N ALA A 302 -21.14 -15.47 8.23
CA ALA A 302 -21.79 -14.22 7.87
C ALA A 302 -21.46 -13.17 8.93
N ASP A 303 -21.24 -11.93 8.52
CA ASP A 303 -21.00 -10.81 9.44
C ASP A 303 -22.32 -10.16 9.93
N GLU A 304 -23.45 -10.58 9.35
CA GLU A 304 -24.81 -10.11 9.69
C GLU A 304 -24.97 -8.58 9.61
N GLY A 305 -24.15 -7.92 8.77
CA GLY A 305 -24.13 -6.46 8.65
C GLY A 305 -23.22 -5.75 9.64
N HIS A 306 -22.50 -6.49 10.49
CA HIS A 306 -21.55 -6.00 11.48
C HIS A 306 -20.13 -6.47 11.12
N PRO A 307 -19.27 -5.58 10.58
CA PRO A 307 -17.95 -6.00 10.13
C PRO A 307 -17.12 -6.67 11.23
N PHE A 308 -16.46 -7.78 10.88
CA PHE A 308 -15.67 -8.53 11.86
C PHE A 308 -14.25 -7.97 11.98
N TYR A 309 -13.84 -7.64 13.20
CA TYR A 309 -12.52 -7.10 13.50
C TYR A 309 -11.63 -8.09 14.27
N THR A 310 -10.31 -8.01 14.05
CA THR A 310 -9.31 -8.78 14.80
C THR A 310 -8.01 -7.99 15.00
N ASP A 311 -7.00 -8.56 15.67
CA ASP A 311 -5.69 -7.93 15.92
C ASP A 311 -5.77 -6.65 16.80
N ASP A 312 -6.53 -6.69 17.91
CA ASP A 312 -6.87 -5.49 18.72
C ASP A 312 -6.04 -5.26 20.00
N TRP A 313 -5.07 -6.12 20.33
CA TRP A 313 -4.13 -5.97 21.47
C TRP A 313 -4.74 -5.36 22.75
N THR A 314 -5.88 -5.91 23.16
CA THR A 314 -6.81 -5.30 24.12
C THR A 314 -6.19 -4.91 25.46
N TRP A 315 -5.11 -5.59 25.89
CA TRP A 315 -4.39 -5.24 27.12
C TRP A 315 -3.75 -3.84 27.08
N ASP A 316 -3.43 -3.31 25.90
CA ASP A 316 -2.88 -1.96 25.73
C ASP A 316 -3.96 -0.96 25.31
N THR A 317 -4.76 -1.32 24.31
CA THR A 317 -5.69 -0.42 23.65
C THR A 317 -6.83 0.04 24.55
N TYR A 318 -7.21 -0.73 25.59
CA TYR A 318 -8.32 -0.37 26.49
C TYR A 318 -8.07 0.94 27.26
N ARG A 319 -6.80 1.30 27.46
CA ARG A 319 -6.41 2.44 28.30
C ARG A 319 -6.72 3.79 27.66
N ALA A 320 -6.62 3.89 26.33
CA ALA A 320 -6.74 5.16 25.62
C ALA A 320 -7.26 5.03 24.18
N ALA A 321 -6.84 3.99 23.44
CA ALA A 321 -7.23 3.84 22.04
C ALA A 321 -8.74 3.54 21.89
N HIS A 322 -9.29 2.59 22.66
CA HIS A 322 -10.73 2.33 22.68
C HIS A 322 -11.54 3.56 23.15
N PRO A 323 -11.21 4.20 24.30
CA PRO A 323 -11.86 5.46 24.70
C PRO A 323 -11.86 6.55 23.61
N LEU A 324 -10.73 6.73 22.90
CA LEU A 324 -10.66 7.67 21.77
C LEU A 324 -11.58 7.24 20.63
N ARG A 325 -11.55 5.97 20.24
CA ARG A 325 -12.35 5.42 19.14
C ARG A 325 -13.86 5.52 19.42
N ILE A 326 -14.30 5.38 20.67
CA ILE A 326 -15.70 5.65 21.05
C ILE A 326 -16.12 7.10 20.71
N LEU A 327 -15.21 8.07 20.89
CA LEU A 327 -15.51 9.49 20.64
C LEU A 327 -15.53 9.83 19.16
N ILE A 328 -14.60 9.28 18.38
CA ILE A 328 -14.40 9.68 16.97
C ILE A 328 -15.01 8.69 15.97
N ASN A 329 -15.23 7.43 16.35
CA ASN A 329 -15.69 6.38 15.45
C ASN A 329 -16.56 5.34 16.15
N ARG A 330 -17.61 5.81 16.86
CA ARG A 330 -18.48 4.97 17.68
C ARG A 330 -19.07 3.76 16.95
N GLU A 331 -19.45 3.90 15.69
CA GLU A 331 -20.05 2.81 14.91
C GLU A 331 -19.09 1.64 14.77
N ALA A 332 -17.91 1.86 14.18
CA ALA A 332 -16.88 0.83 14.06
C ALA A 332 -16.45 0.28 15.42
N GLU A 333 -16.39 1.13 16.46
CA GLU A 333 -16.03 0.71 17.81
C GLU A 333 -17.10 -0.15 18.50
N ASN A 334 -18.37 -0.09 18.08
CA ASN A 334 -19.39 -1.04 18.57
C ASN A 334 -19.24 -2.42 17.91
N ASP A 335 -18.70 -2.49 16.69
CA ASP A 335 -18.47 -3.75 15.97
C ASP A 335 -17.19 -4.48 16.47
N ILE A 336 -16.25 -3.74 17.05
CA ILE A 336 -14.97 -4.22 17.61
C ILE A 336 -15.17 -4.88 18.98
#